data_AF-A0A355M670-F1
#
_entry.id   AF-A0A355M670-F1
#
_cell.length_a   1.000
_cell.length_b   1.000
_cell.length_c   1.000
_cell.angle_alpha   90.00
_cell.angle_beta   90.00
_cell.angle_gamma   90.00
#
_symmetry.space_group_name_H-M   'P 1'
#
loop_
_entity.id
_entity.type
_entity.pdbx_description
1 polymer ?
#
loop_
_entity_poly.entity_id
_entity_poly.type
_entity_poly.pdbx_seq_one_letter_code
_entity_poly.pdbx_strand_id
1 'polypeptide(L)'
;MSFKNGGYITCVIGLVILLWKLIADPHGYIFRWLIAYWALLGAVGGVMIADYYVIRKTKLNLKALFQTDGEYTYSKGWNIKAFLAVFIGIFPNLPGFCVQVGLINVYALPSWINDLYNYAWFMSLGISIVVYLVIMKITIKKLKPHKL
;
A
#
# COMPACT_ATOMS: atom_id res chain seq x y z
N MET A 1 -13.52 5.50 22.47
CA MET A 1 -13.13 6.89 22.16
C MET A 1 -14.34 7.61 21.56
N SER A 2 -14.67 8.80 22.03
CA SER A 2 -15.77 9.60 21.45
C SER A 2 -15.31 10.34 20.20
N PHE A 3 -16.20 10.53 19.22
CA PHE A 3 -15.92 11.24 17.95
C PHE A 3 -15.29 12.62 18.17
N LYS A 4 -15.73 13.33 19.23
CA LYS A 4 -15.19 14.64 19.62
C LYS A 4 -13.70 14.58 19.95
N ASN A 5 -13.27 13.57 20.72
CA ASN A 5 -11.87 13.40 21.11
C ASN A 5 -10.99 13.05 19.91
N GLY A 6 -11.52 12.26 18.96
CA GLY A 6 -10.83 12.00 17.69
C GLY A 6 -10.60 13.28 16.89
N GLY A 7 -11.61 14.16 16.81
CA GLY A 7 -11.49 15.46 16.13
C GLY A 7 -10.40 16.36 16.71
N TYR A 8 -10.31 16.46 18.04
CA TYR A 8 -9.25 17.23 18.70
C TYR A 8 -7.86 16.67 18.40
N ILE A 9 -7.68 15.35 18.45
CA ILE A 9 -6.39 14.70 18.14
C ILE A 9 -5.98 14.98 16.69
N THR A 10 -6.89 14.82 15.72
CA THR A 10 -6.60 15.09 14.30
C THR A 10 -6.23 16.55 14.07
N CYS A 11 -6.89 17.50 14.74
CA CYS A 11 -6.58 18.92 14.62
C CYS A 11 -5.16 19.24 15.13
N VAL A 12 -4.78 18.70 16.29
CA VAL A 12 -3.44 18.85 16.85
C VAL A 12 -2.38 18.24 15.93
N ILE A 13 -2.60 17.02 15.43
CA ILE A 13 -1.67 16.36 14.50
C ILE A 13 -1.53 17.18 13.21
N GLY A 14 -2.62 17.70 12.67
CA GLY A 14 -2.61 18.55 11.47
C GLY A 14 -1.77 19.82 11.65
N LEU A 15 -1.86 20.48 12.80
CA LEU A 15 -1.02 21.64 13.13
C LEU A 15 0.45 21.25 13.28
N VAL A 16 0.75 20.13 13.94
CA VAL A 16 2.13 19.66 14.18
C VAL A 16 2.84 19.20 12.90
N ILE A 17 2.11 18.72 11.89
CA ILE A 17 2.68 18.39 10.57
C ILE A 17 3.26 19.63 9.87
N LEU A 18 2.88 20.86 10.28
CA LEU A 18 3.40 22.12 9.75
C LEU A 18 3.37 22.14 8.22
N LEU A 19 2.22 21.83 7.62
CA LEU A 19 2.07 21.64 6.18
C LEU A 19 2.59 22.83 5.34
N TRP A 20 2.53 24.05 5.89
CA TRP A 20 3.07 25.24 5.25
C TRP A 20 4.60 25.22 5.07
N LYS A 21 5.33 24.57 6.00
CA LYS A 21 6.78 24.40 5.88
C LYS A 21 7.15 23.40 4.79
N LEU A 22 6.28 22.41 4.55
CA LEU A 22 6.42 21.45 3.45
C LEU A 22 6.16 22.11 2.09
N ILE A 23 5.19 23.02 2.01
CA ILE A 23 4.86 23.75 0.76
C ILE A 23 5.91 24.84 0.43
N ALA A 24 6.63 25.36 1.43
CA ALA A 24 7.65 26.39 1.25
C ALA A 24 8.87 25.93 0.42
N ASP A 25 9.10 24.62 0.28
CA ASP A 25 10.03 24.03 -0.70
C ASP A 25 9.26 23.11 -1.67
N PRO A 26 8.65 23.68 -2.73
CA PRO A 26 7.79 22.94 -3.64
C PRO A 26 8.52 21.81 -4.37
N HIS A 27 9.80 22.02 -4.72
CA HIS A 27 10.58 21.03 -5.46
C HIS A 27 10.93 19.81 -4.61
N GLY A 28 11.34 20.02 -3.35
CA GLY A 28 11.61 18.92 -2.44
C GLY A 28 10.35 18.13 -2.06
N TYR A 29 9.23 18.80 -1.79
CA TYR A 29 8.01 18.16 -1.29
C TYR A 29 7.24 17.40 -2.38
N ILE A 30 7.00 18.03 -3.53
CA ILE A 30 6.17 17.46 -4.61
C ILE A 30 6.89 16.28 -5.27
N PHE A 31 8.20 16.41 -5.56
CA PHE A 31 8.90 15.37 -6.31
C PHE A 31 9.47 14.24 -5.45
N ARG A 32 9.76 14.48 -4.17
CA ARG A 32 10.32 13.43 -3.29
C ARG A 32 9.25 12.72 -2.48
N TRP A 33 8.40 13.48 -1.80
CA TRP A 33 7.47 12.93 -0.81
C TRP A 33 6.15 12.47 -1.41
N LEU A 34 5.58 13.29 -2.31
CA LEU A 34 4.29 12.98 -2.90
C LEU A 34 4.34 11.73 -3.78
N ILE A 35 5.37 11.58 -4.62
CA ILE A 35 5.52 10.38 -5.48
C ILE A 35 5.65 9.11 -4.63
N ALA A 36 6.45 9.14 -3.56
CA ALA A 36 6.60 8.01 -2.65
C ALA A 36 5.25 7.64 -2.01
N TYR A 37 4.52 8.65 -1.53
CA TYR A 37 3.20 8.46 -0.95
C TYR A 37 2.21 7.85 -1.96
N TRP A 38 2.24 8.31 -3.21
CA TRP A 38 1.40 7.76 -4.28
C TRP A 38 1.78 6.31 -4.59
N ALA A 39 3.07 5.96 -4.61
CA ALA A 39 3.50 4.57 -4.77
C ALA A 39 2.93 3.66 -3.67
N LEU A 40 2.98 4.09 -2.40
CA LEU A 40 2.39 3.37 -1.27
C LEU A 40 0.88 3.19 -1.45
N LEU A 41 0.16 4.26 -1.80
CA LEU A 41 -1.28 4.20 -2.05
C LEU A 41 -1.61 3.28 -3.23
N GLY A 42 -0.79 3.28 -4.28
CA GLY A 42 -0.93 2.39 -5.43
C GLY A 42 -0.85 0.91 -5.04
N ALA A 43 0.12 0.55 -4.19
CA ALA A 43 0.25 -0.82 -3.69
C ALA A 43 -0.95 -1.27 -2.85
N VAL A 44 -1.37 -0.45 -1.88
CA VAL A 44 -2.53 -0.73 -1.03
C VAL A 44 -3.80 -0.84 -1.87
N GLY A 45 -4.02 0.13 -2.77
CA GLY A 45 -5.14 0.13 -3.70
C GLY A 45 -5.14 -1.10 -4.61
N GLY A 46 -3.97 -1.52 -5.10
CA GLY A 46 -3.82 -2.73 -5.91
C GLY A 46 -4.29 -3.98 -5.16
N VAL A 47 -3.87 -4.17 -3.91
CA VAL A 47 -4.33 -5.29 -3.08
C VAL A 47 -5.85 -5.22 -2.86
N MET A 48 -6.40 -4.05 -2.54
CA MET A 48 -7.84 -3.88 -2.34
C MET A 48 -8.65 -4.20 -3.60
N ILE A 49 -8.22 -3.71 -4.77
CA ILE A 49 -8.86 -3.99 -6.06
C ILE A 49 -8.83 -5.50 -6.35
N ALA A 50 -7.67 -6.13 -6.18
CA ALA A 50 -7.50 -7.56 -6.42
C ALA A 50 -8.38 -8.41 -5.48
N ASP A 51 -8.43 -8.07 -4.19
CA ASP A 51 -9.24 -8.78 -3.21
C ASP A 51 -10.73 -8.65 -3.50
N TYR A 52 -11.19 -7.42 -3.74
CA TYR A 52 -12.61 -7.15 -3.93
C TYR A 52 -13.16 -7.68 -5.25
N TYR A 53 -12.51 -7.36 -6.37
CA TYR A 53 -13.03 -7.70 -7.70
C TYR A 53 -12.73 -9.14 -8.12
N VAL A 54 -11.54 -9.67 -7.81
CA VAL A 54 -11.12 -10.96 -8.36
C VAL A 54 -11.31 -12.10 -7.35
N ILE A 55 -10.85 -11.93 -6.11
CA ILE A 55 -10.94 -12.99 -5.09
C ILE A 55 -12.38 -13.12 -4.59
N ARG A 56 -12.99 -12.00 -4.20
CA ARG A 56 -14.34 -11.96 -3.59
C ARG A 56 -15.45 -11.76 -4.60
N LYS A 57 -15.13 -11.43 -5.85
CA LYS A 57 -16.11 -11.23 -6.94
C LYS A 57 -17.25 -10.30 -6.52
N THR A 58 -16.88 -9.16 -5.93
CA THR A 58 -17.79 -8.11 -5.43
C THR A 58 -18.80 -8.55 -4.36
N LYS A 59 -18.57 -9.69 -3.69
CA LYS A 59 -19.40 -10.19 -2.59
C LYS A 59 -18.67 -10.01 -1.25
N LEU A 60 -19.11 -9.05 -0.45
CA LEU A 60 -18.63 -8.81 0.92
C LEU A 60 -19.72 -9.14 1.94
N ASN A 61 -19.34 -9.82 3.01
CA ASN A 61 -20.20 -10.08 4.14
C ASN A 61 -20.12 -8.91 5.14
N LEU A 62 -21.03 -7.95 5.01
CA LEU A 62 -21.08 -6.76 5.86
C LEU A 62 -21.13 -7.10 7.35
N LYS A 63 -21.86 -8.16 7.74
CA LYS A 63 -21.97 -8.55 9.15
C LYS A 63 -20.61 -8.99 9.69
N ALA A 64 -19.88 -9.79 8.94
CA ALA A 64 -18.57 -10.28 9.37
C ALA A 64 -17.48 -9.20 9.36
N LEU A 65 -17.64 -8.09 8.61
CA LEU A 65 -16.73 -6.94 8.67
C LEU A 65 -16.74 -6.23 10.04
N PHE A 66 -17.85 -6.29 10.77
CA PHE A 66 -17.99 -5.71 12.11
C PHE A 66 -17.77 -6.72 13.24
N GLN A 67 -17.41 -7.97 12.91
CA GLN A 67 -17.16 -9.04 13.88
C GLN A 67 -15.65 -9.28 14.02
N THR A 68 -15.18 -9.39 15.26
CA THR A 68 -13.76 -9.62 15.58
C THR A 68 -13.30 -11.05 15.31
N ASP A 69 -14.23 -11.99 15.22
CA ASP A 69 -14.06 -13.43 15.01
C ASP A 69 -14.62 -13.91 13.65
N GLY A 70 -14.88 -12.97 12.74
CA GLY A 70 -15.43 -13.26 11.41
C GLY A 70 -14.43 -13.80 10.39
N GLU A 71 -14.91 -14.03 9.17
CA GLU A 71 -14.11 -14.49 8.02
C GLU A 71 -12.95 -13.53 7.63
N TYR A 72 -12.96 -12.29 8.13
CA TYR A 72 -11.93 -11.26 7.91
C TYR A 72 -10.86 -11.23 9.01
N THR A 73 -10.93 -12.10 10.01
CA THR A 73 -9.95 -12.11 11.11
C THR A 73 -8.60 -12.72 10.69
N TYR A 74 -8.54 -13.47 9.58
CA TYR A 74 -7.29 -14.06 9.06
C TYR A 74 -6.40 -14.66 10.18
N SER A 75 -5.12 -14.29 10.28
CA SER A 75 -4.22 -14.72 11.35
C SER A 75 -4.18 -13.67 12.46
N LYS A 76 -4.95 -13.88 13.54
CA LYS A 76 -5.03 -12.98 14.72
C LYS A 76 -5.43 -11.53 14.40
N GLY A 77 -6.29 -11.33 13.40
CA GLY A 77 -6.73 -10.01 12.90
C GLY A 77 -5.92 -9.49 11.71
N TRP A 78 -4.86 -10.19 11.28
CA TRP A 78 -3.93 -9.71 10.26
C TRP A 78 -3.91 -10.59 9.01
N ASN A 79 -4.07 -9.96 7.84
CA ASN A 79 -3.81 -10.60 6.55
C ASN A 79 -2.34 -10.40 6.14
N ILE A 80 -1.45 -11.26 6.66
CA ILE A 80 0.00 -11.20 6.38
C ILE A 80 0.29 -11.23 4.87
N LYS A 81 -0.57 -11.87 4.07
CA LYS A 81 -0.41 -11.98 2.61
C LYS A 81 -0.68 -10.66 1.91
N ALA A 82 -1.67 -9.90 2.39
CA ALA A 82 -1.94 -8.55 1.91
C ALA A 82 -0.73 -7.63 2.19
N PHE A 83 -0.18 -7.68 3.40
CA PHE A 83 1.03 -6.92 3.73
C PHE A 83 2.21 -7.31 2.85
N LEU A 84 2.46 -8.62 2.68
CA LEU A 84 3.56 -9.09 1.83
C LEU A 84 3.40 -8.61 0.38
N ALA A 85 2.18 -8.63 -0.16
CA ALA A 85 1.91 -8.13 -1.51
C ALA A 85 2.17 -6.62 -1.62
N VAL A 86 1.76 -5.82 -0.63
CA VAL A 86 2.06 -4.38 -0.57
C VAL A 86 3.58 -4.15 -0.53
N PHE A 87 4.31 -4.85 0.34
CA PHE A 87 5.76 -4.73 0.45
C PHE A 87 6.47 -5.07 -0.87
N ILE A 88 6.09 -6.17 -1.51
CA ILE A 88 6.68 -6.58 -2.80
C ILE A 88 6.32 -5.57 -3.90
N GLY A 89 5.14 -4.96 -3.87
CA GLY A 89 4.75 -3.92 -4.84
C GLY A 89 5.58 -2.65 -4.72
N ILE A 90 5.93 -2.24 -3.50
CA ILE A 90 6.71 -1.01 -3.26
C ILE A 90 8.20 -1.24 -3.50
N PHE A 91 8.69 -2.47 -3.25
CA PHE A 91 10.12 -2.81 -3.26
C PHE A 91 10.89 -2.31 -4.49
N PRO A 92 10.41 -2.46 -5.74
CA PRO A 92 11.12 -1.98 -6.93
C PRO A 92 11.29 -0.46 -7.01
N ASN A 93 10.47 0.31 -6.29
CA ASN A 93 10.52 1.77 -6.28
C ASN A 93 11.49 2.32 -5.22
N LEU A 94 11.97 1.49 -4.29
CA LEU A 94 12.90 1.90 -3.24
C LEU A 94 14.23 2.48 -3.77
N PRO A 95 14.89 1.89 -4.79
CA PRO A 95 16.12 2.47 -5.32
C PRO A 95 15.93 3.88 -5.89
N GLY A 96 14.84 4.09 -6.65
CA GLY A 96 14.50 5.42 -7.20
C GLY A 96 14.14 6.44 -6.12
N PHE A 97 13.45 5.99 -5.06
CA PHE A 97 13.20 6.82 -3.88
C PHE A 97 14.51 7.25 -3.21
N CYS A 98 15.45 6.32 -2.99
CA CYS A 98 16.74 6.61 -2.38
C CYS A 98 17.56 7.64 -3.16
N VAL A 99 17.50 7.62 -4.50
CA VAL A 99 18.11 8.66 -5.34
C VAL A 99 17.40 10.00 -5.15
N GLN A 100 16.06 10.03 -5.15
CA GLN A 100 15.29 11.26 -4.98
C GLN A 100 15.50 11.93 -3.61
N VAL A 101 15.69 11.15 -2.55
CA VAL A 101 16.01 11.69 -1.21
C VAL A 101 17.49 12.04 -1.02
N GLY A 102 18.33 11.80 -2.04
CA GLY A 102 19.76 12.13 -1.99
C GLY A 102 20.62 11.15 -1.19
N LEU A 103 20.12 9.95 -0.88
CA LEU A 103 20.89 8.90 -0.20
C LEU A 103 21.83 8.16 -1.15
N ILE A 104 21.50 8.10 -2.44
CA ILE A 104 22.28 7.43 -3.48
C ILE A 104 22.52 8.42 -4.63
N ASN A 105 23.71 8.36 -5.23
CA ASN A 105 24.03 9.19 -6.39
C ASN A 105 23.24 8.71 -7.63
N VAL A 106 22.71 9.64 -8.42
CA VAL A 106 21.97 9.38 -9.67
C VAL A 106 22.75 8.47 -10.63
N TYR A 107 24.08 8.59 -10.70
CA TYR A 107 24.94 7.79 -11.57
C TYR A 107 25.22 6.38 -11.06
N ALA A 108 24.88 6.08 -9.80
CA ALA A 108 25.05 4.74 -9.23
C ALA A 108 23.98 3.75 -9.71
N LEU A 109 22.87 4.25 -10.28
CA LEU A 109 21.80 3.42 -10.82
C LEU A 109 21.66 3.62 -12.33
N PRO A 110 21.30 2.56 -13.08
CA PRO A 110 20.86 2.69 -14.46
C PRO A 110 19.75 3.73 -14.63
N SER A 111 19.78 4.49 -15.72
CA SER A 111 18.80 5.56 -16.02
C SER A 111 17.34 5.06 -15.95
N TRP A 112 17.08 3.84 -16.43
CA TRP A 112 15.74 3.25 -16.43
C TRP A 112 15.14 3.09 -15.02
N ILE A 113 15.95 2.97 -13.95
CA ILE A 113 15.46 2.87 -12.57
C ILE A 113 14.96 4.23 -12.07
N ASN A 114 15.63 5.31 -12.48
CA ASN A 114 15.19 6.66 -12.19
C ASN A 114 13.87 6.96 -12.92
N ASP A 115 13.73 6.50 -14.17
CA ASP A 115 12.50 6.64 -14.95
C ASP A 115 11.34 5.80 -14.38
N LEU A 116 11.64 4.61 -13.84
CA LEU A 116 10.66 3.73 -13.20
C LEU A 116 9.94 4.43 -12.04
N TYR A 117 10.66 5.26 -11.29
CA TYR A 117 10.12 6.00 -10.15
C TYR A 117 9.05 7.03 -10.55
N ASN A 118 9.14 7.60 -11.76
CA ASN A 118 8.10 8.49 -12.29
C ASN A 118 6.76 7.74 -12.49
N TYR A 119 6.81 6.42 -12.67
CA TYR A 119 5.64 5.55 -12.80
C TYR A 119 5.41 4.69 -11.56
N ALA A 120 5.98 5.06 -10.41
CA ALA A 120 5.97 4.25 -9.19
C ALA A 120 4.56 3.85 -8.74
N TRP A 121 3.56 4.71 -8.97
CA TRP A 121 2.15 4.43 -8.69
C TRP A 121 1.65 3.20 -9.47
N PHE A 122 1.84 3.20 -10.79
CA PHE A 122 1.38 2.12 -11.67
C PHE A 122 2.13 0.82 -11.41
N MET A 123 3.45 0.90 -11.20
CA MET A 123 4.28 -0.25 -10.89
C MET A 123 3.85 -0.90 -9.57
N SER A 124 3.68 -0.09 -8.52
CA SER A 124 3.26 -0.56 -7.21
C SER A 124 1.89 -1.22 -7.26
N LEU A 125 0.93 -0.62 -7.96
CA LEU A 125 -0.41 -1.15 -8.16
C LEU A 125 -0.39 -2.48 -8.91
N GLY A 126 0.28 -2.53 -10.06
CA GLY A 126 0.32 -3.71 -10.92
C GLY A 126 0.98 -4.91 -10.24
N ILE A 127 2.14 -4.69 -9.61
CA ILE A 127 2.87 -5.74 -8.91
C ILE A 127 2.07 -6.23 -7.70
N SER A 128 1.49 -5.32 -6.91
CA SER A 128 0.68 -5.71 -5.74
C SER A 128 -0.54 -6.54 -6.14
N ILE A 129 -1.22 -6.18 -7.24
CA ILE A 129 -2.32 -6.98 -7.79
C ILE A 129 -1.84 -8.38 -8.12
N VAL A 130 -0.81 -8.51 -8.95
CA VAL A 130 -0.32 -9.81 -9.43
C VAL A 130 0.11 -10.68 -8.25
N VAL A 131 0.94 -10.14 -7.35
CA VAL A 131 1.46 -10.85 -6.19
C VAL A 131 0.35 -11.29 -5.26
N TYR A 132 -0.59 -10.39 -4.93
CA TYR A 132 -1.72 -10.73 -4.06
C TYR A 132 -2.59 -11.84 -4.66
N LEU A 133 -2.90 -11.75 -5.96
CA LEU A 133 -3.69 -12.76 -6.66
C LEU A 133 -3.00 -14.13 -6.67
N VAL A 134 -1.70 -14.17 -6.94
CA VAL A 134 -0.92 -15.41 -6.93
C VAL A 134 -0.94 -16.03 -5.54
N ILE A 135 -0.59 -15.27 -4.50
CA ILE A 135 -0.53 -15.76 -3.11
C ILE A 135 -1.91 -16.24 -2.63
N MET A 136 -2.96 -15.48 -2.90
CA MET A 136 -4.31 -15.82 -2.46
C MET A 136 -4.89 -17.01 -3.20
N LYS A 137 -4.70 -17.11 -4.52
CA LYS A 137 -5.16 -18.28 -5.30
C LYS A 137 -4.45 -19.56 -4.85
N ILE A 138 -3.14 -19.51 -4.60
CA ILE A 138 -2.38 -20.66 -4.07
C ILE A 138 -2.92 -21.07 -2.70
N THR A 139 -3.17 -20.09 -1.81
CA THR A 139 -3.74 -20.36 -0.50
C THR A 139 -5.11 -21.02 -0.58
N ILE A 140 -6.04 -20.43 -1.36
CA ILE A 140 -7.42 -20.94 -1.46
C ILE A 140 -7.41 -22.37 -2.00
N LYS A 141 -6.53 -22.69 -2.96
CA LYS A 141 -6.34 -24.05 -3.45
C LYS A 141 -5.85 -24.99 -2.34
N LYS A 142 -4.90 -24.55 -1.52
CA LYS A 142 -4.35 -25.30 -0.37
C LYS A 142 -5.34 -25.47 0.79
N LEU A 143 -6.41 -24.67 0.86
CA LEU A 143 -7.51 -24.83 1.84
C LEU A 143 -8.64 -25.76 1.35
N LYS A 144 -8.68 -26.09 0.05
CA LYS A 144 -9.60 -27.06 -0.55
C LYS A 144 -9.15 -28.55 -0.66
N PRO A 145 -8.06 -29.09 -0.06
CA PRO A 145 -7.59 -30.44 -0.43
C PRO A 145 -8.40 -31.61 0.16
N HIS A 146 -9.47 -31.41 0.94
CA HIS A 146 -10.18 -32.54 1.53
C HIS A 146 -11.68 -32.25 1.79
N LYS A 147 -12.46 -32.14 0.73
CA LYS A 147 -13.85 -32.61 0.75
C LYS A 147 -14.09 -33.41 -0.53
N LEU A 148 -14.23 -34.73 -0.31
CA LEU A 148 -14.50 -35.85 -1.23
C LEU A 148 -13.25 -36.40 -1.93
#